data_AF-A0A7I7JIB0-F1
#
_entry.id   AF-A0A7I7JIB0-F1
#
_cell.length_a   1.000
_cell.length_b   1.000
_cell.length_c   1.000
_cell.angle_alpha   90.00
_cell.angle_beta   90.00
_cell.angle_gamma   90.00
#
_symmetry.space_group_name_H-M   'P 1'
#
loop_
_entity.id
_entity.type
_entity.pdbx_description
1 polymer ?
#
loop_
_entity_poly.entity_id
_entity_poly.type
_entity_poly.pdbx_seq_one_letter_code
_entity_poly.pdbx_strand_id
1 'polypeptide(L)'
;MDVLAELNALVALSGGAVGAAVRAVCARTLGLPPLPAEVDGDRLGADPAVAEFAEQFSVDVSVITEDQRDRLRDALGDAAFDAVVQMYIADFVPRVRAGLAAVGVSVSWSEDIVWDHSSHPGEALFNRFMPAVARLRSLDAVTSEVVRLRGAAQHNCRLCKSLRETTALDAGGSERLYDEIERFESSRMLSEPQKAALRYVDALIWTPARIDADVAAGVRRHFTDDQIIELTLDVMRNAGNKIAVSLGADAPRVADGTEPYLLNAEGQTVFS
;
A
#
# COMPACT_ATOMS: atom_id res chain seq x y z
N MET A 1 3.94 6.12 19.30
CA MET A 1 4.46 6.76 18.08
C MET A 1 3.27 7.06 17.22
N ASP A 2 3.07 8.32 16.85
CA ASP A 2 1.94 8.74 16.04
C ASP A 2 2.13 8.24 14.60
N VAL A 3 1.28 7.32 14.16
CA VAL A 3 1.39 6.71 12.82
C VAL A 3 1.18 7.75 11.71
N LEU A 4 0.42 8.82 11.97
CA LEU A 4 0.23 9.92 11.04
C LEU A 4 1.50 10.78 10.92
N ALA A 5 2.28 10.88 11.99
CA ALA A 5 3.59 11.54 11.93
C ALA A 5 4.58 10.75 11.06
N GLU A 6 4.60 9.42 11.12
CA GLU A 6 5.41 8.59 10.22
C GLU A 6 4.95 8.72 8.76
N LEU A 7 3.64 8.76 8.53
CA LEU A 7 3.08 9.02 7.20
C LEU A 7 3.52 10.40 6.66
N ASN A 8 3.48 11.44 7.49
CA ASN A 8 3.98 12.79 7.17
C ASN A 8 5.48 12.78 6.86
N ALA A 9 6.27 11.99 7.61
CA ALA A 9 7.71 11.87 7.38
C ALA A 9 8.02 11.27 6.00
N LEU A 10 7.21 10.34 5.48
CA LEU A 10 7.37 9.82 4.12
C LEU A 10 7.17 10.91 3.05
N VAL A 11 6.23 11.84 3.26
CA VAL A 11 5.98 12.96 2.33
C VAL A 11 7.12 13.97 2.35
N ALA A 12 7.74 14.17 3.51
CA ALA A 12 8.85 15.09 3.72
C ALA A 12 10.18 14.62 3.11
N LEU A 13 10.31 13.36 2.70
CA LEU A 13 11.48 12.88 1.97
C LEU A 13 11.59 13.67 0.65
N SER A 14 12.69 14.37 0.40
CA SER A 14 12.85 15.19 -0.81
C SER A 14 12.78 14.32 -2.08
N GLY A 15 13.53 13.21 -2.11
CA GLY A 15 13.63 12.33 -3.27
C GLY A 15 14.31 12.96 -4.50
N GLY A 16 14.69 14.25 -4.43
CA GLY A 16 15.33 14.98 -5.51
C GLY A 16 14.52 14.95 -6.81
N ALA A 17 15.24 14.94 -7.94
CA ALA A 17 14.63 14.95 -9.27
C ALA A 17 13.75 13.71 -9.55
N VAL A 18 14.21 12.52 -9.14
CA VAL A 18 13.47 11.27 -9.32
C VAL A 18 12.18 11.29 -8.49
N GLY A 19 12.26 11.69 -7.22
CA GLY A 19 11.11 11.84 -6.33
C GLY A 19 10.06 12.80 -6.90
N ALA A 20 10.48 13.97 -7.37
CA ALA A 20 9.57 14.93 -8.00
C ALA A 20 8.89 14.36 -9.26
N ALA A 21 9.65 13.67 -10.11
CA ALA A 21 9.13 13.05 -11.32
C ALA A 21 8.09 11.95 -11.03
N VAL A 22 8.39 11.01 -10.12
CA VAL A 22 7.48 9.91 -9.81
C VAL A 22 6.23 10.41 -9.07
N ARG A 23 6.34 11.44 -8.22
CA ARG A 23 5.18 12.13 -7.62
C ARG A 23 4.23 12.67 -8.68
N ALA A 24 4.77 13.30 -9.73
CA ALA A 24 3.95 13.83 -10.82
C ALA A 24 3.33 12.71 -11.70
N VAL A 25 4.11 11.70 -12.07
CA VAL A 25 3.64 10.58 -12.90
C VAL A 25 2.55 9.78 -12.18
N CYS A 26 2.82 9.28 -10.97
CA CYS A 26 1.85 8.49 -10.21
C CYS A 26 0.54 9.25 -10.01
N ALA A 27 0.61 10.53 -9.64
CA ALA A 27 -0.58 11.35 -9.44
C ALA A 27 -1.45 11.48 -10.70
N ARG A 28 -0.81 11.74 -11.86
CA ARG A 28 -1.51 11.79 -13.15
C ARG A 28 -2.15 10.44 -13.49
N THR A 29 -1.40 9.34 -13.33
CA THR A 29 -1.91 7.98 -13.57
C THR A 29 -3.12 7.65 -12.72
N LEU A 30 -3.11 8.07 -11.45
CA LEU A 30 -4.20 7.84 -10.50
C LEU A 30 -5.38 8.79 -10.65
N GLY A 31 -5.21 9.91 -11.38
CA GLY A 31 -6.19 10.99 -11.41
C GLY A 31 -6.33 11.71 -10.06
N LEU A 32 -5.26 11.76 -9.27
CA LEU A 32 -5.21 12.37 -7.93
C LEU A 32 -4.25 13.57 -7.91
N PRO A 33 -4.38 14.49 -6.93
CA PRO A 33 -3.36 15.52 -6.71
C PRO A 33 -2.00 14.90 -6.35
N PRO A 34 -0.87 15.42 -6.88
CA PRO A 34 0.44 14.92 -6.52
C PRO A 34 0.79 15.22 -5.07
N LEU A 35 1.68 14.39 -4.51
CA LEU A 35 2.39 14.80 -3.31
C LEU A 35 3.21 16.06 -3.61
N PRO A 36 3.39 16.95 -2.62
CA PRO A 36 4.27 18.12 -2.77
C PRO A 36 5.65 17.70 -3.27
N ALA A 37 6.37 18.55 -3.99
CA ALA A 37 7.75 18.27 -4.39
C ALA A 37 8.61 19.51 -4.13
N GLU A 38 9.83 19.30 -3.64
CA GLU A 38 10.76 20.41 -3.37
C GLU A 38 11.26 21.07 -4.65
N VAL A 39 11.46 20.26 -5.69
CA VAL A 39 11.95 20.69 -7.00
C VAL A 39 10.87 20.50 -8.06
N ASP A 40 10.81 21.40 -9.04
CA ASP A 40 9.90 21.28 -10.17
C ASP A 40 10.24 20.06 -11.03
N GLY A 41 9.37 19.04 -10.98
CA GLY A 41 9.54 17.79 -11.74
C GLY A 41 9.48 17.98 -13.27
N ASP A 42 8.74 18.98 -13.77
CA ASP A 42 8.61 19.26 -15.21
C ASP A 42 9.90 19.84 -15.84
N ARG A 43 10.84 20.37 -15.02
CA ARG A 43 12.12 20.92 -15.50
C ARG A 43 13.25 19.90 -15.55
N LEU A 44 13.09 18.77 -14.85
CA LEU A 44 14.07 17.71 -14.78
C LEU A 44 13.50 16.54 -15.57
N GLY A 45 13.78 16.50 -16.87
CA GLY A 45 13.31 15.44 -17.77
C GLY A 45 13.67 14.07 -17.19
N ALA A 46 12.68 13.45 -16.53
CA ALA A 46 12.85 12.11 -15.99
C ALA A 46 13.15 11.18 -17.16
N ASP A 47 14.07 10.26 -16.94
CA ASP A 47 14.35 9.22 -17.93
C ASP A 47 13.01 8.57 -18.34
N PRO A 48 12.70 8.45 -19.64
CA PRO A 48 11.45 7.85 -20.10
C PRO A 48 11.17 6.48 -19.49
N ALA A 49 12.20 5.69 -19.20
CA ALA A 49 12.06 4.39 -18.54
C ALA A 49 11.53 4.52 -17.10
N VAL A 50 11.94 5.56 -16.36
CA VAL A 50 11.44 5.83 -15.00
C VAL A 50 9.98 6.25 -15.03
N ALA A 51 9.59 7.11 -15.98
CA ALA A 51 8.20 7.53 -16.14
C ALA A 51 7.28 6.38 -16.54
N GLU A 52 7.69 5.58 -17.53
CA GLU A 52 6.93 4.39 -17.96
C GLU A 52 6.78 3.38 -16.82
N PHE A 53 7.87 3.11 -16.09
CA PHE A 53 7.82 2.17 -14.97
C PHE A 53 6.90 2.68 -13.84
N ALA A 54 6.97 3.97 -13.49
CA ALA A 54 6.10 4.58 -12.49
C ALA A 54 4.62 4.55 -12.90
N GLU A 55 4.32 4.79 -14.18
CA GLU A 55 2.96 4.66 -14.72
C GLU A 55 2.45 3.23 -14.58
N GLN A 56 3.21 2.24 -15.06
CA GLN A 56 2.84 0.83 -14.95
C GLN A 56 2.72 0.38 -13.49
N PHE A 57 3.61 0.86 -12.61
CA PHE A 57 3.56 0.59 -11.16
C PHE A 57 2.26 1.09 -10.54
N SER A 58 1.78 2.27 -10.94
CA SER A 58 0.51 2.82 -10.45
C SER A 58 -0.72 2.11 -11.03
N VAL A 59 -0.66 1.68 -12.30
CA VAL A 59 -1.76 0.93 -12.95
C VAL A 59 -1.87 -0.48 -12.38
N ASP A 60 -0.83 -1.30 -12.55
CA ASP A 60 -0.82 -2.71 -12.15
C ASP A 60 0.62 -3.25 -12.15
N VAL A 61 1.15 -3.54 -10.96
CA VAL A 61 2.49 -4.10 -10.80
C VAL A 61 2.61 -5.54 -11.30
N SER A 62 1.49 -6.29 -11.37
CA SER A 62 1.50 -7.71 -11.69
C SER A 62 1.85 -8.00 -13.15
N VAL A 63 1.74 -6.99 -14.01
CA VAL A 63 2.03 -7.08 -15.45
C VAL A 63 3.32 -6.34 -15.85
N ILE A 64 4.13 -5.90 -14.88
CA ILE A 64 5.47 -5.34 -15.16
C ILE A 64 6.36 -6.44 -15.76
N THR A 65 6.90 -6.15 -16.94
CA THR A 65 7.72 -7.08 -17.74
C THR A 65 9.19 -7.09 -17.31
N GLU A 66 9.94 -8.11 -17.75
CA GLU A 66 11.40 -8.15 -17.56
C GLU A 66 12.08 -6.98 -18.29
N ASP A 67 11.67 -6.67 -19.52
CA ASP A 67 12.18 -5.54 -20.29
C ASP A 67 11.98 -4.19 -19.58
N GLN A 68 10.85 -3.98 -18.91
CA GLN A 68 10.61 -2.77 -18.10
C GLN A 68 11.56 -2.71 -16.90
N ARG A 69 11.81 -3.84 -16.24
CA ARG A 69 12.77 -3.92 -15.13
C ARG A 69 14.21 -3.68 -15.59
N ASP A 70 14.60 -4.24 -16.73
CA ASP A 70 15.94 -4.04 -17.31
C ASP A 70 16.17 -2.57 -17.66
N ARG A 71 15.22 -1.93 -18.34
CA ARG A 71 15.35 -0.50 -18.69
C ARG A 71 15.38 0.41 -17.47
N LEU A 72 14.63 0.09 -16.40
CA LEU A 72 14.72 0.84 -15.14
C LEU A 72 16.12 0.70 -14.52
N ARG A 73 16.67 -0.52 -14.49
CA ARG A 73 18.03 -0.76 -14.00
C ARG A 73 19.09 -0.05 -14.85
N ASP A 74 18.95 -0.08 -16.17
CA ASP A 74 19.87 0.61 -17.08
C ASP A 74 19.86 2.12 -16.86
N ALA A 75 18.68 2.70 -16.58
CA ALA A 75 18.52 4.13 -16.33
C ALA A 75 19.05 4.58 -14.96
N LEU A 76 18.89 3.77 -13.91
CA LEU A 76 19.12 4.19 -12.52
C LEU A 76 20.29 3.48 -11.82
N GLY A 77 20.77 2.37 -12.35
CA GLY A 77 21.78 1.52 -11.69
C GLY A 77 21.37 1.15 -10.27
N ASP A 78 22.27 1.39 -9.32
CA ASP A 78 22.08 1.09 -7.90
C ASP A 78 20.92 1.87 -7.26
N ALA A 79 20.49 3.00 -7.85
CA ALA A 79 19.39 3.80 -7.34
C ALA A 79 18.00 3.25 -7.70
N ALA A 80 17.91 2.17 -8.49
CA ALA A 80 16.64 1.63 -8.97
C ALA A 80 15.71 1.20 -7.82
N PHE A 81 16.24 0.56 -6.78
CA PHE A 81 15.43 0.13 -5.63
C PHE A 81 14.81 1.34 -4.89
N ASP A 82 15.62 2.36 -4.60
CA ASP A 82 15.15 3.56 -3.91
C ASP A 82 14.14 4.36 -4.73
N ALA A 83 14.29 4.37 -6.05
CA ALA A 83 13.30 4.95 -6.93
C ALA A 83 11.96 4.21 -6.86
N VAL A 84 11.96 2.87 -6.80
CA VAL A 84 10.72 2.09 -6.63
C VAL A 84 10.08 2.33 -5.25
N VAL A 85 10.87 2.49 -4.19
CA VAL A 85 10.35 2.88 -2.87
C VAL A 85 9.69 4.26 -2.93
N GLN A 86 10.31 5.22 -3.63
CA GLN A 86 9.72 6.55 -3.84
C GLN A 86 8.46 6.50 -4.72
N MET A 87 8.42 5.66 -5.76
CA MET A 87 7.23 5.41 -6.58
C MET A 87 6.09 4.86 -5.73
N TYR A 88 6.39 3.91 -4.84
CA TYR A 88 5.39 3.37 -3.92
C TYR A 88 4.82 4.44 -2.99
N ILE A 89 5.65 5.32 -2.44
CA ILE A 89 5.19 6.44 -1.61
C ILE A 89 4.33 7.41 -2.44
N ALA A 90 4.81 7.77 -3.63
CA ALA A 90 4.11 8.63 -4.59
C ALA A 90 2.78 8.04 -5.09
N ASP A 91 2.68 6.71 -5.19
CA ASP A 91 1.46 6.00 -5.60
C ASP A 91 0.47 5.87 -4.44
N PHE A 92 0.91 5.40 -3.27
CA PHE A 92 -0.02 4.93 -2.26
C PHE A 92 -0.45 5.99 -1.24
N VAL A 93 0.40 6.98 -0.94
CA VAL A 93 0.01 8.05 -0.03
C VAL A 93 -1.17 8.87 -0.58
N PRO A 94 -1.24 9.26 -1.87
CA PRO A 94 -2.43 9.88 -2.43
C PRO A 94 -3.69 9.02 -2.33
N ARG A 95 -3.58 7.69 -2.50
CA ARG A 95 -4.72 6.76 -2.34
C ARG A 95 -5.27 6.80 -0.91
N VAL A 96 -4.39 6.73 0.09
CA VAL A 96 -4.77 6.85 1.51
C VAL A 96 -5.51 8.15 1.77
N ARG A 97 -5.01 9.27 1.25
CA ARG A 97 -5.67 10.58 1.40
C ARG A 97 -7.06 10.60 0.78
N ALA A 98 -7.18 10.14 -0.46
CA ALA A 98 -8.45 10.11 -1.16
C ALA A 98 -9.45 9.20 -0.45
N GLY A 99 -8.99 8.04 0.03
CA GLY A 99 -9.73 7.11 0.86
C GLY A 99 -10.32 7.75 2.10
N LEU A 100 -9.45 8.26 2.98
CA LEU A 100 -9.85 8.88 4.24
C LEU A 100 -10.77 10.08 4.03
N ALA A 101 -10.49 10.91 3.01
CA ALA A 101 -11.35 12.03 2.65
C ALA A 101 -12.75 11.57 2.19
N ALA A 102 -12.84 10.50 1.37
CA ALA A 102 -14.10 9.96 0.89
C ALA A 102 -14.99 9.45 2.04
N VAL A 103 -14.39 8.88 3.08
CA VAL A 103 -15.08 8.41 4.29
C VAL A 103 -15.20 9.47 5.38
N GLY A 104 -14.88 10.74 5.08
CA GLY A 104 -15.08 11.87 5.99
C GLY A 104 -14.11 11.96 7.16
N VAL A 105 -13.01 11.19 7.14
CA VAL A 105 -11.94 11.26 8.14
C VAL A 105 -10.89 12.25 7.64
N SER A 106 -10.78 13.39 8.32
CA SER A 106 -9.80 14.42 7.96
C SER A 106 -8.43 14.09 8.57
N VAL A 107 -7.44 13.84 7.70
CA VAL A 107 -6.02 13.78 8.07
C VAL A 107 -5.32 14.94 7.37
N SER A 108 -4.92 15.95 8.15
CA SER A 108 -4.20 17.13 7.65
C SER A 108 -2.70 16.85 7.54
N TRP A 109 -2.09 17.27 6.43
CA TRP A 109 -0.63 17.40 6.32
C TRP A 109 -0.20 18.75 6.89
N SER A 110 1.07 18.86 7.27
CA SER A 110 1.66 20.19 7.49
C SER A 110 1.69 20.95 6.17
N GLU A 111 1.20 22.19 6.16
CA GLU A 111 1.37 23.10 5.01
C GLU A 111 2.85 23.50 4.84
N ASP A 112 3.60 23.51 5.94
CA ASP A 112 5.03 23.78 6.00
C ASP A 112 5.81 22.46 6.06
N ILE A 113 6.25 21.96 4.90
CA ILE A 113 7.10 20.76 4.82
C ILE A 113 8.55 21.15 5.05
N VAL A 114 9.13 20.62 6.12
CA VAL A 114 10.59 20.64 6.33
C VAL A 114 11.17 19.43 5.59
N TRP A 115 11.87 19.69 4.49
CA TRP A 115 12.40 18.64 3.61
C TRP A 115 13.53 17.85 4.29
N ASP A 116 13.41 16.52 4.25
CA ASP A 116 14.44 15.58 4.70
C ASP A 116 15.29 15.12 3.51
N HIS A 117 16.58 15.47 3.59
CA HIS A 117 17.61 15.13 2.60
C HIS A 117 18.56 14.01 3.07
N SER A 118 18.36 13.51 4.29
CA SER A 118 19.31 12.66 5.00
C SER A 118 18.78 11.24 5.25
N SER A 119 17.46 11.07 5.42
CA SER A 119 16.89 9.75 5.61
C SER A 119 16.84 8.95 4.31
N HIS A 120 17.15 7.66 4.42
CA HIS A 120 16.97 6.71 3.33
C HIS A 120 15.49 6.34 3.19
N PRO A 121 14.88 6.38 1.98
CA PRO A 121 13.45 6.14 1.82
C PRO A 121 13.02 4.75 2.28
N GLY A 122 13.84 3.72 2.01
CA GLY A 122 13.61 2.37 2.52
C GLY A 122 13.63 2.28 4.06
N GLU A 123 14.48 3.04 4.76
CA GLU A 123 14.53 3.03 6.22
C GLU A 123 13.23 3.61 6.80
N ALA A 124 12.85 4.80 6.32
CA ALA A 124 11.63 5.47 6.76
C ALA A 124 10.38 4.60 6.53
N LEU A 125 10.32 3.91 5.38
CA LEU A 125 9.18 3.07 5.05
C LEU A 125 9.16 1.75 5.84
N PHE A 126 10.22 0.94 5.71
CA PHE A 126 10.21 -0.44 6.19
C PHE A 126 10.50 -0.56 7.70
N ASN A 127 11.26 0.38 8.26
CA ASN A 127 11.67 0.30 9.67
C ASN A 127 10.88 1.24 10.59
N ARG A 128 10.16 2.22 10.05
CA ARG A 128 9.35 3.16 10.85
C ARG A 128 7.86 3.08 10.53
N PHE A 129 7.45 3.48 9.32
CA PHE A 129 6.03 3.55 8.95
C PHE A 129 5.34 2.18 9.01
N MET A 130 5.86 1.17 8.29
CA MET A 130 5.20 -0.13 8.23
C MET A 130 5.09 -0.83 9.59
N PRO A 131 6.12 -0.84 10.45
CA PRO A 131 6.00 -1.34 11.82
C PRO A 131 5.05 -0.51 12.68
N ALA A 132 4.96 0.82 12.47
CA ALA A 132 4.01 1.66 13.20
C ALA A 132 2.55 1.29 12.90
N VAL A 133 2.22 1.06 11.62
CA VAL A 133 0.91 0.53 11.22
C VAL A 133 0.69 -0.87 11.78
N ALA A 134 1.69 -1.74 11.69
CA ALA A 134 1.61 -3.12 12.18
C ALA A 134 1.37 -3.28 13.69
N ARG A 135 1.49 -2.20 14.48
CA ARG A 135 1.21 -2.16 15.93
C ARG A 135 -0.19 -1.66 16.27
N LEU A 136 -0.97 -1.18 15.29
CA LEU A 136 -2.35 -0.77 15.49
C LEU A 136 -3.25 -1.99 15.78
N ARG A 137 -4.27 -1.83 16.62
CA ARG A 137 -5.11 -2.95 17.14
C ARG A 137 -6.60 -2.59 17.28
N SER A 138 -7.05 -1.53 16.63
CA SER A 138 -8.45 -1.10 16.58
C SER A 138 -9.27 -1.99 15.65
N LEU A 139 -8.66 -2.52 14.57
CA LEU A 139 -9.30 -3.45 13.65
C LEU A 139 -9.10 -4.89 14.12
N ASP A 140 -10.11 -5.74 13.93
CA ASP A 140 -9.99 -7.14 14.32
C ASP A 140 -9.05 -7.90 13.37
N ALA A 141 -8.30 -8.88 13.91
CA ALA A 141 -7.27 -9.59 13.17
C ALA A 141 -7.80 -10.32 11.92
N VAL A 142 -9.04 -10.84 11.97
CA VAL A 142 -9.64 -11.54 10.82
C VAL A 142 -9.94 -10.55 9.69
N THR A 143 -10.50 -9.38 10.00
CA THR A 143 -10.72 -8.34 8.99
C THR A 143 -9.40 -7.81 8.42
N SER A 144 -8.37 -7.56 9.25
CA SER A 144 -7.03 -7.18 8.77
C SER A 144 -6.44 -8.22 7.80
N GLU A 145 -6.60 -9.52 8.09
CA GLU A 145 -6.11 -10.59 7.22
C GLU A 145 -6.92 -10.70 5.91
N VAL A 146 -8.25 -10.54 5.99
CA VAL A 146 -9.13 -10.52 4.82
C VAL A 146 -8.73 -9.42 3.84
N VAL A 147 -8.48 -8.20 4.32
CA VAL A 147 -8.10 -7.08 3.46
C VAL A 147 -6.67 -7.22 2.94
N ARG A 148 -5.75 -7.79 3.75
CA ARG A 148 -4.39 -8.13 3.31
C ARG A 148 -4.43 -9.10 2.14
N LEU A 149 -5.20 -10.19 2.25
CA LEU A 149 -5.30 -11.23 1.22
C LEU A 149 -5.97 -10.71 -0.06
N ARG A 150 -6.97 -9.81 0.07
CA ARG A 150 -7.57 -9.14 -1.10
C ARG A 150 -6.53 -8.32 -1.87
N GLY A 151 -5.76 -7.48 -1.17
CA GLY A 151 -4.69 -6.70 -1.80
C GLY A 151 -3.57 -7.56 -2.38
N ALA A 152 -3.21 -8.66 -1.70
CA ALA A 152 -2.24 -9.62 -2.20
C ALA A 152 -2.68 -10.30 -3.52
N ALA A 153 -3.95 -10.65 -3.63
CA ALA A 153 -4.53 -11.19 -4.87
C ALA A 153 -4.48 -10.15 -5.99
N GLN A 154 -4.87 -8.90 -5.71
CA GLN A 154 -4.90 -7.81 -6.69
C GLN A 154 -3.53 -7.44 -7.24
N HIS A 155 -2.49 -7.43 -6.40
CA HIS A 155 -1.11 -7.21 -6.86
C HIS A 155 -0.42 -8.49 -7.31
N ASN A 156 -1.10 -9.64 -7.31
CA ASN A 156 -0.55 -10.95 -7.62
C ASN A 156 0.72 -11.34 -6.80
N CYS A 157 0.87 -10.85 -5.58
CA CYS A 157 2.06 -11.11 -4.76
C CYS A 157 2.15 -12.58 -4.33
N ARG A 158 3.09 -13.37 -4.88
CA ARG A 158 3.22 -14.81 -4.59
C ARG A 158 3.67 -15.05 -3.15
N LEU A 159 4.63 -14.27 -2.65
CA LEU A 159 5.06 -14.25 -1.24
C LEU A 159 3.90 -14.05 -0.27
N CYS A 160 3.07 -13.06 -0.53
CA CYS A 160 1.97 -12.68 0.36
C CYS A 160 0.87 -13.75 0.39
N LYS A 161 0.60 -14.37 -0.76
CA LYS A 161 -0.39 -15.45 -0.91
C LYS A 161 0.04 -16.75 -0.21
N SER A 162 1.35 -17.01 -0.10
CA SER A 162 1.90 -18.18 0.59
C SER A 162 1.93 -18.07 2.12
N LEU A 163 1.39 -16.99 2.69
CA LEU A 163 1.49 -16.68 4.12
C LEU A 163 0.11 -16.50 4.76
N ARG A 164 -0.02 -16.85 6.05
CA ARG A 164 -1.20 -16.56 6.89
C ARG A 164 -0.78 -15.97 8.23
N GLU A 165 -1.51 -14.95 8.69
CA GLU A 165 -1.22 -14.34 9.99
C GLU A 165 -1.83 -15.18 11.13
N THR A 166 -1.00 -15.56 12.10
CA THR A 166 -1.35 -16.50 13.17
C THR A 166 -2.45 -15.95 14.09
N THR A 167 -2.42 -14.66 14.44
CA THR A 167 -3.45 -14.04 15.29
C THR A 167 -4.82 -14.10 14.61
N ALA A 168 -4.89 -13.91 13.29
CA ALA A 168 -6.11 -14.04 12.51
C ALA A 168 -6.61 -15.49 12.47
N LEU A 169 -5.72 -16.48 12.31
CA LEU A 169 -6.08 -17.90 12.39
C LEU A 169 -6.64 -18.26 13.78
N ASP A 170 -5.97 -17.84 14.84
CA ASP A 170 -6.40 -18.07 16.22
C ASP A 170 -7.75 -17.40 16.54
N ALA A 171 -8.04 -16.26 15.89
CA ALA A 171 -9.31 -15.54 16.00
C ALA A 171 -10.46 -16.14 15.16
N GLY A 172 -10.24 -17.27 14.48
CA GLY A 172 -11.26 -17.98 13.69
C GLY A 172 -11.18 -17.75 12.19
N GLY A 173 -10.13 -17.06 11.71
CA GLY A 173 -9.75 -17.04 10.31
C GLY A 173 -9.37 -18.45 9.81
N SER A 174 -9.64 -18.74 8.55
CA SER A 174 -9.39 -20.07 7.97
C SER A 174 -9.35 -20.01 6.45
N GLU A 175 -8.69 -20.99 5.83
CA GLU A 175 -8.66 -21.11 4.36
C GLU A 175 -10.06 -21.12 3.77
N ARG A 176 -11.03 -21.80 4.39
CA ARG A 176 -12.42 -21.83 3.93
C ARG A 176 -13.06 -20.44 3.88
N LEU A 177 -12.74 -19.57 4.84
CA LEU A 177 -13.20 -18.18 4.82
C LEU A 177 -12.43 -17.36 3.77
N TYR A 178 -11.12 -17.57 3.67
CA TYR A 178 -10.26 -16.83 2.75
C TYR A 178 -10.53 -17.16 1.27
N ASP A 179 -10.93 -18.39 0.95
CA ASP A 179 -11.37 -18.83 -0.40
C ASP A 179 -12.61 -18.08 -0.91
N GLU A 180 -13.35 -17.41 -0.03
CA GLU A 180 -14.52 -16.62 -0.38
C GLU A 180 -14.19 -15.17 -0.74
N ILE A 181 -12.96 -14.69 -0.45
CA ILE A 181 -12.55 -13.28 -0.61
C ILE A 181 -12.70 -12.79 -2.05
N GLU A 182 -12.35 -13.60 -3.05
CA GLU A 182 -12.44 -13.15 -4.45
C GLU A 182 -13.89 -12.99 -4.94
N ARG A 183 -14.84 -13.67 -4.29
CA ARG A 183 -16.28 -13.67 -4.61
C ARG A 183 -17.13 -13.12 -3.47
N PHE A 184 -16.56 -12.19 -2.71
CA PHE A 184 -17.07 -11.75 -1.41
C PHE A 184 -18.52 -11.24 -1.43
N GLU A 185 -18.98 -10.61 -2.50
CA GLU A 185 -20.35 -10.09 -2.60
C GLU A 185 -21.39 -11.21 -2.47
N SER A 186 -21.10 -12.38 -3.03
CA SER A 186 -21.98 -13.55 -2.97
C SER A 186 -21.74 -14.43 -1.72
N SER A 187 -20.69 -14.13 -0.95
CA SER A 187 -20.30 -14.96 0.18
C SER A 187 -21.32 -14.92 1.30
N ARG A 188 -21.58 -16.10 1.87
CA ARG A 188 -22.36 -16.26 3.11
C ARG A 188 -21.47 -16.43 4.34
N MET A 189 -20.15 -16.54 4.16
CA MET A 189 -19.20 -16.70 5.26
C MET A 189 -18.62 -15.37 5.72
N LEU A 190 -18.43 -14.42 4.79
CA LEU A 190 -17.97 -13.07 5.12
C LEU A 190 -19.12 -12.24 5.70
N SER A 191 -18.82 -11.53 6.78
CA SER A 191 -19.75 -10.59 7.39
C SER A 191 -19.92 -9.32 6.55
N GLU A 192 -21.01 -8.58 6.76
CA GLU A 192 -21.23 -7.32 6.04
C GLU A 192 -20.13 -6.25 6.29
N PRO A 193 -19.59 -6.08 7.52
CA PRO A 193 -18.40 -5.26 7.73
C PRO A 193 -17.20 -5.67 6.86
N GLN A 194 -16.91 -6.97 6.75
CA GLN A 194 -15.80 -7.47 5.93
C GLN A 194 -16.04 -7.21 4.44
N LYS A 195 -17.26 -7.40 3.95
CA LYS A 195 -17.60 -7.04 2.55
C LYS A 195 -17.48 -5.54 2.30
N ALA A 196 -17.89 -4.70 3.26
CA ALA A 196 -17.71 -3.25 3.15
C ALA A 196 -16.23 -2.86 3.08
N ALA A 197 -15.38 -3.48 3.91
CA ALA A 197 -13.93 -3.30 3.86
C ALA A 197 -13.34 -3.75 2.51
N LEU A 198 -13.79 -4.89 1.96
CA LEU A 198 -13.33 -5.40 0.67
C LEU A 198 -13.70 -4.49 -0.51
N ARG A 199 -14.92 -3.93 -0.55
CA ARG A 199 -15.28 -2.92 -1.56
C ARG A 199 -14.39 -1.68 -1.47
N TYR A 200 -14.06 -1.28 -0.24
CA TYR A 200 -13.19 -0.13 -0.01
C TYR A 200 -11.74 -0.40 -0.42
N VAL A 201 -11.21 -1.60 -0.16
CA VAL A 201 -9.91 -2.06 -0.69
C VAL A 201 -9.90 -2.01 -2.21
N ASP A 202 -10.93 -2.56 -2.86
CA ASP A 202 -11.05 -2.52 -4.33
C ASP A 202 -11.06 -1.08 -4.86
N ALA A 203 -11.80 -0.18 -4.22
CA ALA A 203 -11.87 1.22 -4.60
C ALA A 203 -10.52 1.95 -4.40
N LEU A 204 -9.82 1.70 -3.29
CA LEU A 204 -8.48 2.25 -3.02
C LEU A 204 -7.44 1.79 -4.04
N ILE A 205 -7.50 0.53 -4.47
CA ILE A 205 -6.50 -0.07 -5.36
C ILE A 205 -6.80 0.24 -6.83
N TRP A 206 -8.06 0.25 -7.27
CA TRP A 206 -8.38 0.36 -8.69
C TRP A 206 -9.01 1.69 -9.11
N THR A 207 -9.75 2.37 -8.21
CA THR A 207 -10.46 3.61 -8.55
C THR A 207 -10.30 4.70 -7.47
N PRO A 208 -9.08 5.01 -7.01
CA PRO A 208 -8.88 5.86 -5.83
C PRO A 208 -9.34 7.32 -6.04
N ALA A 209 -9.38 7.81 -7.28
CA ALA A 209 -9.94 9.13 -7.61
C ALA A 209 -11.48 9.18 -7.63
N ARG A 210 -12.16 8.02 -7.56
CA ARG A 210 -13.62 7.91 -7.65
C ARG A 210 -14.13 6.82 -6.71
N ILE A 211 -13.93 7.02 -5.41
CA ILE A 211 -14.52 6.16 -4.40
C ILE A 211 -16.01 6.51 -4.29
N ASP A 212 -16.88 5.56 -4.64
CA ASP A 212 -18.32 5.76 -4.66
C ASP A 212 -18.88 6.08 -3.26
N ALA A 213 -19.90 6.95 -3.23
CA ALA A 213 -20.54 7.38 -1.98
C ALA A 213 -21.11 6.22 -1.17
N ASP A 214 -21.59 5.16 -1.84
CA ASP A 214 -22.12 3.96 -1.20
C ASP A 214 -21.02 3.10 -0.58
N VAL A 215 -19.84 3.03 -1.21
CA VAL A 215 -18.65 2.37 -0.62
C VAL A 215 -18.25 3.12 0.66
N ALA A 216 -18.14 4.45 0.58
CA ALA A 216 -17.78 5.27 1.73
C ALA A 216 -18.83 5.21 2.86
N ALA A 217 -20.13 5.20 2.52
CA ALA A 217 -21.21 5.04 3.49
C ALA A 217 -21.22 3.65 4.13
N GLY A 218 -20.89 2.60 3.37
CA GLY A 218 -20.74 1.24 3.88
C GLY A 218 -19.64 1.13 4.92
N VAL A 219 -18.47 1.71 4.65
CA VAL A 219 -17.35 1.74 5.62
C VAL A 219 -17.75 2.49 6.89
N ARG A 220 -18.27 3.72 6.77
CA ARG A 220 -18.70 4.53 7.93
C ARG A 220 -19.81 3.89 8.76
N ARG A 221 -20.63 3.03 8.16
CA ARG A 221 -21.69 2.31 8.87
C ARG A 221 -21.13 1.26 9.83
N HIS A 222 -19.99 0.66 9.50
CA HIS A 222 -19.48 -0.53 10.17
C HIS A 222 -18.23 -0.31 11.01
N PHE A 223 -17.48 0.76 10.75
CA PHE A 223 -16.19 1.03 11.39
C PHE A 223 -16.18 2.40 12.07
N THR A 224 -15.52 2.48 13.23
CA THR A 224 -15.20 3.75 13.89
C THR A 224 -14.09 4.50 13.14
N ASP A 225 -13.88 5.79 13.43
CA ASP A 225 -12.80 6.56 12.80
C ASP A 225 -11.42 5.92 13.00
N ASP A 226 -11.12 5.42 14.21
CA ASP A 226 -9.86 4.70 14.50
C ASP A 226 -9.72 3.42 13.67
N GLN A 227 -10.81 2.66 13.48
CA GLN A 227 -10.84 1.47 12.65
C GLN A 227 -10.69 1.80 11.16
N ILE A 228 -11.26 2.90 10.71
CA ILE A 228 -11.15 3.38 9.33
C ILE A 228 -9.72 3.82 9.02
N ILE A 229 -9.07 4.53 9.94
CA ILE A 229 -7.66 4.91 9.84
C ILE A 229 -6.80 3.65 9.76
N GLU A 230 -6.97 2.71 10.68
CA GLU A 230 -6.23 1.46 10.68
C GLU A 230 -6.46 0.63 9.41
N LEU A 231 -7.71 0.43 8.99
CA LEU A 231 -8.07 -0.27 7.75
C LEU A 231 -7.36 0.35 6.54
N THR A 232 -7.39 1.68 6.41
CA THR A 232 -6.80 2.37 5.27
C THR A 232 -5.26 2.26 5.29
N LEU A 233 -4.65 2.38 6.48
CA LEU A 233 -3.21 2.25 6.64
C LEU A 233 -2.73 0.80 6.51
N ASP A 234 -3.51 -0.19 6.92
CA ASP A 234 -3.26 -1.61 6.69
C ASP A 234 -3.23 -1.91 5.20
N VAL A 235 -4.19 -1.38 4.43
CA VAL A 235 -4.19 -1.50 2.96
C VAL A 235 -2.89 -0.93 2.38
N MET A 236 -2.44 0.24 2.84
CA MET A 236 -1.15 0.80 2.44
C MET A 236 0.01 -0.11 2.82
N ARG A 237 0.19 -0.41 4.12
CA ARG A 237 1.26 -1.30 4.61
C ARG A 237 1.35 -2.59 3.79
N ASN A 238 0.21 -3.24 3.55
CA ASN A 238 0.14 -4.50 2.81
C ASN A 238 0.43 -4.32 1.31
N ALA A 239 0.04 -3.18 0.73
CA ALA A 239 0.43 -2.77 -0.63
C ALA A 239 1.93 -2.48 -0.78
N GLY A 240 2.71 -2.46 0.31
CA GLY A 240 4.17 -2.54 0.25
C GLY A 240 4.69 -3.69 -0.61
N ASN A 241 3.88 -4.75 -0.78
CA ASN A 241 4.16 -5.85 -1.70
C ASN A 241 4.32 -5.42 -3.17
N LYS A 242 3.77 -4.27 -3.57
CA LYS A 242 3.96 -3.70 -4.92
C LYS A 242 5.43 -3.52 -5.26
N ILE A 243 6.25 -3.17 -4.26
CA ILE A 243 7.71 -3.03 -4.42
C ILE A 243 8.33 -4.37 -4.85
N ALA A 244 8.06 -5.44 -4.08
CA ALA A 244 8.58 -6.77 -4.37
C ALA A 244 8.08 -7.30 -5.72
N VAL A 245 6.77 -7.18 -6.01
CA VAL A 245 6.18 -7.64 -7.28
C VAL A 245 6.77 -6.90 -8.47
N SER A 246 6.86 -5.56 -8.41
CA SER A 246 7.38 -4.75 -9.51
C SER A 246 8.83 -5.10 -9.88
N LEU A 247 9.61 -5.54 -8.89
CA LEU A 247 11.00 -5.96 -9.04
C LEU A 247 11.15 -7.46 -9.33
N GLY A 248 10.06 -8.24 -9.36
CA GLY A 248 10.09 -9.70 -9.52
C GLY A 248 10.66 -10.46 -8.31
N ALA A 249 10.71 -9.82 -7.14
CA ALA A 249 11.31 -10.30 -5.90
C ALA A 249 10.29 -10.90 -4.92
N ASP A 250 9.14 -11.37 -5.41
CA ASP A 250 8.01 -11.84 -4.61
C ASP A 250 7.92 -13.39 -4.53
N ALA A 251 9.03 -14.11 -4.62
CA ALA A 251 9.02 -15.58 -4.57
C ALA A 251 8.26 -16.10 -3.33
N PRO A 252 7.39 -17.13 -3.48
CA PRO A 252 6.62 -17.66 -2.36
C PRO A 252 7.54 -18.31 -1.32
N ARG A 253 7.12 -18.30 -0.06
CA ARG A 253 7.85 -18.97 1.03
C ARG A 253 7.76 -20.49 0.96
N VAL A 254 6.60 -21.00 0.55
CA VAL A 254 6.31 -22.42 0.42
C VAL A 254 5.80 -22.70 -0.99
N ALA A 255 6.12 -23.89 -1.52
CA ALA A 255 5.70 -24.31 -2.86
C ALA A 255 4.19 -24.62 -2.91
N ASP A 256 3.66 -25.24 -1.85
CA ASP A 256 2.27 -25.64 -1.72
C ASP A 256 1.73 -25.23 -0.34
N GLY A 257 0.45 -24.86 -0.29
CA GLY A 257 -0.22 -24.45 0.95
C GLY A 257 0.24 -23.09 1.45
N THR A 258 0.29 -22.94 2.77
CA THR A 258 0.56 -21.66 3.44
C THR A 258 1.45 -21.86 4.67
N GLU A 259 2.36 -20.93 4.90
CA GLU A 259 3.17 -20.84 6.13
C GLU A 259 2.58 -19.78 7.08
N PRO A 260 2.39 -20.09 8.38
CA PRO A 260 1.98 -19.10 9.36
C PRO A 260 3.11 -18.12 9.69
N TYR A 261 2.76 -16.87 9.97
CA TYR A 261 3.65 -15.86 10.53
C TYR A 261 2.91 -15.04 11.59
N LEU A 262 3.65 -14.38 12.47
CA LEU A 262 3.09 -13.45 13.46
C LEU A 262 3.72 -12.06 13.33
N LEU A 263 2.99 -11.05 13.77
CA LEU A 263 3.54 -9.71 14.00
C LEU A 263 3.89 -9.56 15.47
N ASN A 264 5.18 -9.38 15.79
CA ASN A 264 5.62 -9.19 17.17
C ASN A 264 5.17 -7.82 17.73
N ALA A 265 5.46 -7.56 19.01
CA ALA A 265 5.07 -6.33 19.68
C ALA A 265 5.68 -5.07 19.01
N GLU A 266 6.81 -5.22 18.33
CA GLU A 266 7.50 -4.17 17.58
C GLU A 266 6.88 -3.93 16.20
N GLY A 267 5.98 -4.80 15.72
CA GLY A 267 5.35 -4.73 14.40
C GLY A 267 6.17 -5.43 13.30
N GLN A 268 7.13 -6.27 13.67
CA GLN A 268 7.97 -7.03 12.77
C GLN A 268 7.38 -8.42 12.49
N THR A 269 7.56 -8.90 11.27
CA THR A 269 7.18 -10.25 10.87
C THR A 269 8.14 -11.28 11.45
N VAL A 270 7.61 -12.24 12.22
CA VAL A 270 8.35 -13.39 12.74
C VAL A 270 7.75 -14.66 12.17
N PHE A 271 8.61 -15.53 11.65
CA PHE A 271 8.23 -16.84 11.10
C PHE A 271 8.51 -17.91 12.15
N SER A 272 7.62 -18.88 12.26
CA SER A 272 7.73 -20.02 13.17
C SER A 272 8.35 -21.22 12.49
#